data_AF-A0A7W2PK81-F1
#
_entry.id   AF-A0A7W2PK81-F1
#
_cell.length_a   1.000
_cell.length_b   1.000
_cell.length_c   1.000
_cell.angle_alpha   90.00
_cell.angle_beta   90.00
_cell.angle_gamma   90.00
#
_symmetry.space_group_name_H-M   'P 1'
#
loop_
_entity.id
_entity.type
_entity.pdbx_description
1 polymer ?
#
loop_
_entity_poly.entity_id
_entity_poly.type
_entity_poly.pdbx_seq_one_letter_code
_entity_poly.pdbx_strand_id
1 'polypeptide(L)'
;MNDSGAMGLMVYGKYRRTGGYQMQQLMRMINANEEYLSNEVTNIKRILANRPKTNWFSHNVKFIVDYIKGKDLGLVDLLLYEQYCTYSILEVYPLLEQSGLQFVAFNDVKMKIPYR
;
A
#
# COMPACT_ATOMS: atom_id res chain seq x y z
N MET A 1 -20.13 19.82 5.42
CA MET A 1 -21.21 18.83 5.21
C MET A 1 -22.48 19.42 5.76
N ASN A 2 -23.63 19.14 5.17
CA ASN A 2 -24.92 19.40 5.81
C ASN A 2 -25.09 18.44 7.01
N ASP A 3 -25.93 18.82 7.97
CA ASP A 3 -26.09 18.08 9.24
C ASP A 3 -26.56 16.63 9.08
N SER A 4 -27.14 16.28 7.92
CA SER A 4 -27.58 14.91 7.57
C SER A 4 -26.72 14.24 6.49
N GLY A 5 -25.57 14.82 6.14
CA GLY A 5 -24.68 14.31 5.10
C GLY A 5 -23.85 13.11 5.55
N ALA A 6 -23.54 12.22 4.62
CA ALA A 6 -22.58 11.13 4.82
C ALA A 6 -21.49 11.15 3.74
N MET A 7 -20.31 10.65 4.07
CA MET A 7 -19.18 10.51 3.15
C MET A 7 -18.57 9.11 3.29
N GLY A 8 -18.15 8.52 2.18
CA GLY A 8 -17.29 7.33 2.18
C GLY A 8 -15.82 7.72 2.23
N LEU A 9 -15.05 7.14 3.15
CA LEU A 9 -13.60 7.27 3.23
C LEU A 9 -12.95 5.92 2.94
N MET A 10 -11.92 5.91 2.10
CA MET A 10 -11.09 4.74 1.84
C MET A 10 -9.67 5.01 2.34
N VAL A 11 -9.20 4.18 3.26
CA VAL A 11 -7.85 4.28 3.84
C VAL A 11 -7.09 2.97 3.65
N TYR A 12 -5.75 3.06 3.61
CA TYR A 12 -4.89 1.88 3.50
C TYR A 12 -4.64 1.25 4.87
N GLY A 13 -4.90 -0.05 4.97
CA GLY A 13 -4.67 -0.83 6.19
C GLY A 13 -3.19 -1.11 6.46
N LYS A 14 -2.73 -0.87 7.69
CA LYS A 14 -1.33 -1.00 8.13
C LYS A 14 -0.70 -2.39 7.95
N TYR A 15 -1.42 -3.47 8.27
CA TYR A 15 -0.79 -4.79 8.38
C TYR A 15 -0.79 -5.61 7.09
N ARG A 16 -1.78 -5.41 6.22
CA ARG A 16 -1.98 -6.27 5.03
C ARG A 16 -0.81 -6.21 4.05
N ARG A 17 -0.06 -5.10 4.04
CA ARG A 17 1.07 -4.86 3.12
C ARG A 17 2.45 -4.95 3.80
N THR A 18 2.55 -5.54 5.00
CA THR A 18 3.82 -5.63 5.75
C THR A 18 4.99 -6.14 4.90
N GLY A 19 4.78 -7.21 4.11
CA GLY A 19 5.83 -7.73 3.22
C GLY A 19 6.25 -6.76 2.11
N GLY A 20 5.37 -5.87 1.65
CA GLY A 20 5.70 -4.78 0.73
C GLY A 20 6.56 -3.70 1.40
N TYR A 21 6.22 -3.29 2.61
CA TYR A 21 6.97 -2.27 3.36
C TYR A 21 8.39 -2.72 3.69
N GLN A 22 8.57 -3.98 4.10
CA GLN A 22 9.89 -4.56 4.32
C GLN A 22 10.74 -4.55 3.03
N MET A 23 10.14 -4.81 1.88
CA MET A 23 10.84 -4.75 0.60
C MET A 23 11.19 -3.31 0.20
N GLN A 24 10.30 -2.35 0.42
CA GLN A 24 10.60 -0.92 0.20
C GLN A 24 11.76 -0.46 1.09
N GLN A 25 11.77 -0.84 2.37
CA GLN A 25 12.88 -0.54 3.28
C GLN A 25 14.18 -1.18 2.78
N LEU A 26 14.14 -2.44 2.36
CA LEU A 26 15.30 -3.12 1.78
C LEU A 26 15.83 -2.40 0.52
N MET A 27 14.94 -1.92 -0.36
CA MET A 27 15.35 -1.21 -1.57
C MET A 27 16.06 0.11 -1.22
N ARG A 28 15.58 0.85 -0.22
CA ARG A 28 16.29 2.06 0.26
C ARG A 28 17.68 1.76 0.75
N MET A 29 17.86 0.64 1.47
CA MET A 29 19.18 0.25 1.97
C MET A 29 20.13 -0.13 0.83
N ILE A 30 19.63 -0.86 -0.18
CA ILE A 30 20.44 -1.30 -1.32
C ILE A 30 20.78 -0.14 -2.25
N ASN A 31 19.83 0.76 -2.49
CA ASN A 31 19.96 1.88 -3.41
C ASN A 31 20.44 3.17 -2.73
N ALA A 32 20.91 3.12 -1.47
CA ALA A 32 21.25 4.31 -0.69
C ALA A 32 22.26 5.25 -1.37
N ASN A 33 23.15 4.70 -2.21
CA ASN A 33 24.15 5.44 -2.98
C ASN A 33 23.95 5.29 -4.50
N GLU A 34 22.76 4.88 -4.94
CA GLU A 34 22.45 4.74 -6.36
C GLU A 34 21.80 6.02 -6.88
N GLU A 35 22.34 6.55 -7.97
CA GLU A 35 21.86 7.82 -8.55
C GLU A 35 20.96 7.58 -9.78
N TYR A 36 21.04 6.40 -10.38
CA TYR A 36 20.32 6.09 -11.61
C TYR A 36 19.14 5.17 -11.35
N LEU A 37 17.93 5.64 -11.65
CA LEU A 37 16.68 4.85 -11.55
C LEU A 37 16.77 3.51 -12.30
N SER A 38 17.47 3.45 -13.43
CA SER A 38 17.68 2.20 -14.19
C SER A 38 18.45 1.15 -13.39
N ASN A 39 19.40 1.57 -12.58
CA ASN A 39 20.18 0.68 -11.72
C ASN A 39 19.35 0.24 -10.51
N GLU A 40 18.55 1.14 -9.93
CA GLU A 40 17.59 0.80 -8.87
C GLU A 40 16.60 -0.27 -9.32
N VAL A 41 16.05 -0.12 -10.53
CA VAL A 41 15.16 -1.11 -11.16
C VAL A 41 15.89 -2.44 -11.39
N THR A 42 17.16 -2.38 -11.80
CA THR A 42 18.00 -3.59 -11.96
C THR A 42 18.22 -4.29 -10.62
N ASN A 43 18.46 -3.55 -9.54
CA ASN A 43 18.61 -4.08 -8.18
C ASN A 43 17.31 -4.73 -7.69
N ILE A 44 16.16 -4.08 -7.92
CA ILE A 44 14.84 -4.67 -7.64
C ILE A 44 14.70 -6.03 -8.31
N LYS A 45 14.95 -6.10 -9.63
CA LYS A 45 14.80 -7.34 -10.40
C LYS A 45 15.71 -8.44 -9.84
N ARG A 46 16.96 -8.12 -9.52
CA ARG A 46 17.92 -9.07 -8.92
C ARG A 46 17.46 -9.61 -7.57
N ILE A 47 16.96 -8.73 -6.70
CA ILE A 47 16.47 -9.13 -5.38
C ILE A 47 15.19 -9.97 -5.50
N LEU A 48 14.25 -9.57 -6.36
CA LEU A 48 13.02 -10.32 -6.57
C LEU A 48 13.28 -11.72 -7.16
N ALA A 49 14.31 -11.87 -8.00
CA ALA A 49 14.72 -13.15 -8.57
C ALA A 49 15.41 -14.07 -7.55
N ASN A 50 16.17 -13.52 -6.60
CA ASN A 50 16.98 -14.29 -5.64
C ASN A 50 16.41 -14.33 -4.21
N ARG A 51 15.16 -13.91 -4.01
CA ARG A 51 14.55 -13.87 -2.68
C ARG A 51 14.34 -15.27 -2.10
N PRO A 52 14.51 -15.46 -0.78
CA PRO A 52 14.20 -16.74 -0.15
C PRO A 52 12.69 -17.02 -0.20
N LYS A 53 12.32 -18.31 -0.25
CA LYS A 53 10.91 -18.74 -0.25
C LYS A 53 10.14 -18.27 0.99
N THR A 54 10.84 -18.05 2.09
CA THR A 54 10.30 -17.56 3.36
C THR A 54 9.95 -16.06 3.35
N ASN A 55 10.36 -15.31 2.32
CA ASN A 55 10.06 -13.87 2.22
C ASN A 55 8.54 -13.63 2.21
N TRP A 56 8.05 -12.79 3.12
CA TRP A 56 6.63 -12.44 3.26
C TRP A 56 6.04 -11.73 2.05
N PHE A 57 6.88 -11.06 1.25
CA PHE A 57 6.49 -10.51 -0.04
C PHE A 57 5.94 -11.60 -0.96
N SER A 58 6.54 -12.80 -0.96
CA SER A 58 6.10 -13.95 -1.77
C SER A 58 4.67 -14.40 -1.46
N HIS A 59 4.21 -14.22 -0.22
CA HIS A 59 2.88 -14.64 0.22
C HIS A 59 1.76 -13.70 -0.30
N ASN A 60 2.12 -12.46 -0.66
CA ASN A 60 1.19 -11.46 -1.16
C ASN A 60 1.31 -11.22 -2.68
N VAL A 61 2.20 -11.94 -3.36
CA VAL A 61 2.44 -11.79 -4.82
C VAL A 61 1.15 -11.85 -5.62
N LYS A 62 0.20 -12.73 -5.25
CA LYS A 62 -1.09 -12.87 -5.94
C LYS A 62 -1.93 -11.59 -6.00
N PHE A 63 -1.75 -10.66 -5.06
CA PHE A 63 -2.45 -9.37 -5.00
C PHE A 63 -1.65 -8.23 -5.62
N ILE A 64 -0.41 -8.48 -6.01
CA ILE A 64 0.56 -7.52 -6.53
C ILE A 64 0.96 -7.90 -7.99
N VAL A 65 0.36 -8.98 -8.53
CA VAL A 65 0.66 -9.53 -9.85
C VAL A 65 0.55 -8.47 -10.94
N ASP A 66 -0.42 -7.56 -10.85
CA ASP A 66 -0.63 -6.54 -11.88
C ASP A 66 0.53 -5.52 -11.94
N TYR A 67 1.15 -5.23 -10.79
CA TYR A 67 2.36 -4.39 -10.73
C TYR A 67 3.59 -5.12 -11.26
N ILE A 68 3.68 -6.43 -11.01
CA ILE A 68 4.78 -7.27 -11.51
C ILE A 68 4.65 -7.50 -13.03
N LYS A 69 3.42 -7.59 -13.55
CA LYS A 69 3.12 -7.68 -14.98
C LYS A 69 3.26 -6.33 -15.71
N GLY A 70 3.13 -5.22 -14.98
CA GLY A 70 3.10 -3.84 -15.49
C GLY A 70 4.42 -3.25 -15.99
N LYS A 71 5.42 -4.06 -16.36
CA LYS A 71 6.79 -3.63 -16.73
C LYS A 71 7.48 -2.85 -15.58
N ASP A 72 8.62 -2.22 -15.88
CA ASP A 72 9.50 -1.59 -14.90
C ASP A 72 8.84 -0.46 -14.09
N LEU A 73 7.87 0.25 -14.68
CA LEU A 73 7.13 1.33 -14.01
C LEU A 73 6.32 0.82 -12.81
N GLY A 74 5.65 -0.33 -12.95
CA GLY A 74 4.89 -0.92 -11.85
C GLY A 74 5.77 -1.33 -10.66
N LEU A 75 7.03 -1.71 -10.92
CA LEU A 75 8.01 -2.02 -9.86
C LEU A 75 8.49 -0.76 -9.16
N VAL A 76 8.72 0.32 -9.91
CA VAL A 76 9.12 1.62 -9.37
C VAL A 76 8.04 2.16 -8.44
N ASP A 77 6.79 2.22 -8.90
CA ASP A 77 5.66 2.69 -8.10
C ASP A 77 5.44 1.84 -6.84
N LEU A 78 5.67 0.53 -6.96
CA LEU A 78 5.43 -0.39 -5.86
C LEU A 78 6.54 -0.36 -4.80
N LEU A 79 7.80 -0.26 -5.20
CA LEU A 79 8.95 -0.55 -4.33
C LEU A 79 9.89 0.63 -4.10
N LEU A 80 9.88 1.66 -4.95
CA LEU A 80 10.74 2.84 -4.81
C LEU A 80 9.98 4.05 -4.28
N TYR A 81 8.71 4.22 -4.67
CA TYR A 81 7.86 5.28 -4.14
C TYR A 81 7.06 4.83 -2.94
N GLU A 82 7.24 5.51 -1.81
CA GLU A 82 6.41 5.34 -0.62
C GLU A 82 5.60 6.62 -0.40
N GLN A 83 4.30 6.54 -0.65
CA GLN A 83 3.36 7.61 -0.32
C GLN A 83 2.07 7.03 0.27
N TYR A 84 2.20 6.28 1.36
CA TYR A 84 1.03 5.74 2.03
C TYR A 84 1.06 6.06 3.52
N CYS A 85 0.23 7.01 3.93
CA CYS A 85 -0.27 7.02 5.31
C CYS A 85 -1.16 5.80 5.49
N THR A 86 -0.75 4.89 6.35
CA THR A 86 -1.48 3.66 6.63
C THR A 86 -2.05 3.72 8.02
N TYR A 87 -3.22 3.13 8.20
CA TYR A 87 -3.97 3.18 9.43
C TYR A 87 -4.34 1.76 9.87
N SER A 88 -4.20 1.49 11.15
CA SER A 88 -4.92 0.42 11.84
C SER A 88 -6.33 0.90 12.16
N ILE A 89 -7.24 -0.04 12.43
CA ILE A 89 -8.61 0.30 12.85
C ILE A 89 -8.61 1.21 14.09
N LEU A 90 -7.67 0.99 15.02
CA LEU A 90 -7.52 1.81 16.22
C LEU A 90 -7.04 3.24 15.92
N GLU A 91 -6.27 3.45 14.84
CA GLU A 91 -5.82 4.79 14.41
C GLU A 91 -6.90 5.52 13.60
N VAL A 92 -7.87 4.81 13.00
CA VAL A 92 -8.96 5.45 12.23
C VAL A 92 -9.95 6.19 13.12
N TYR A 93 -10.32 5.63 14.28
CA TYR A 93 -11.25 6.30 15.21
C TYR A 93 -10.80 7.70 15.65
N PRO A 94 -9.57 7.90 16.16
CA PRO A 94 -9.10 9.22 16.55
C PRO A 94 -8.93 10.15 15.35
N LEU A 95 -8.59 9.64 14.17
CA LEU A 95 -8.54 10.44 12.94
C LEU A 95 -9.92 11.04 12.60
N LEU A 96 -10.99 10.25 12.73
CA LEU A 96 -12.35 10.71 12.48
C LEU A 96 -12.78 11.73 13.53
N GLU A 97 -12.54 11.45 14.81
CA GLU A 97 -12.88 12.34 15.92
C GLU A 97 -12.19 13.70 15.79
N GLN A 98 -10.88 13.72 15.52
CA GLN A 98 -10.12 14.96 15.31
C GLN A 98 -10.61 15.77 14.09
N SER A 99 -11.23 15.10 13.13
CA SER A 99 -11.81 15.73 11.93
C SER A 99 -13.26 16.16 12.13
N GLY A 100 -13.84 15.97 13.32
CA GLY A 100 -15.26 16.24 13.60
C GLY A 100 -16.22 15.28 12.92
N LEU A 101 -15.75 14.09 12.55
CA LEU A 101 -16.52 13.05 11.87
C LEU A 101 -16.92 11.93 12.83
N GLN A 102 -18.11 11.37 12.62
CA GLN A 102 -18.59 10.20 13.36
C GLN A 102 -18.53 8.95 12.49
N PHE A 103 -18.00 7.87 13.07
CA PHE A 103 -18.02 6.56 12.41
C PHE A 103 -19.44 6.00 12.39
N VAL A 104 -19.94 5.65 11.20
CA VAL A 104 -21.27 5.04 11.02
C VAL A 104 -21.15 3.54 10.86
N ALA A 105 -20.42 3.08 9.84
CA ALA A 105 -20.25 1.66 9.53
C ALA A 105 -19.03 1.44 8.63
N PHE A 106 -18.52 0.21 8.62
CA PHE A 106 -17.62 -0.24 7.57
C PHE A 106 -18.42 -0.45 6.30
N ASN A 107 -17.94 0.09 5.18
CA ASN A 107 -18.51 -0.22 3.87
C ASN A 107 -17.88 -1.52 3.36
N ASP A 108 -18.71 -2.54 3.10
CA ASP A 108 -18.25 -3.74 2.40
C ASP A 108 -18.10 -3.39 0.92
N VAL A 109 -16.96 -3.74 0.31
CA VAL A 109 -16.68 -3.49 -1.13
C VAL A 109 -17.74 -4.13 -2.03
N LYS A 110 -18.54 -5.06 -1.51
CA LYS A 110 -19.66 -5.71 -2.22
C LYS A 110 -21.00 -4.96 -2.13
N MET A 111 -21.15 -3.92 -1.31
CA MET A 111 -22.40 -3.16 -1.25
C MET A 111 -22.41 -2.05 -2.31
N LYS A 112 -23.04 -2.34 -3.47
CA LYS A 112 -23.62 -1.30 -4.31
C LYS A 112 -24.74 -0.63 -3.50
N ILE A 113 -24.45 0.46 -2.81
CA ILE A 113 -25.49 1.30 -2.22
C ILE A 113 -26.17 2.03 -3.40
N PRO A 114 -27.45 1.78 -3.70
CA PRO A 114 -28.16 2.62 -4.64
C PRO A 114 -28.41 3.95 -3.94
N TYR A 115 -27.89 5.04 -4.51
CA TYR A 115 -28.29 6.38 -4.09
C TYR A 115 -29.83 6.47 -4.20
N ARG A 116 -30.48 6.78 -3.07
CA ARG A 116 -31.88 7.20 -3.02
C ARG A 116 -31.93 8.72 -2.98
#